data_AF-A0A4R0GYR8-F1
#
_entry.id   AF-A0A4R0GYR8-F1
#
_cell.length_a   1.000
_cell.length_b   1.000
_cell.length_c   1.000
_cell.angle_alpha   90.00
_cell.angle_beta   90.00
_cell.angle_gamma   90.00
#
_symmetry.space_group_name_H-M   'P 1'
#
loop_
_entity.id
_entity.type
_entity.pdbx_description
1 polymer ?
#
loop_
_entity_poly.entity_id
_entity_poly.type
_entity_poly.pdbx_seq_one_letter_code
_entity_poly.pdbx_strand_id
1 'polypeptide(L)'
;MFQLRPGSPALIIGAQTANGRGNIGKSVELFGLCQPGERFLNPVNGVVTEMPRNAARALWLVTGDVTAFDGQHGFAFVRAEHLMPLQPDSEPLDVRERVIS
;
A
#
# COMPACT_ATOMS: atom_id res chain seq x y z
N MET A 1 -4.62 17.40 4.89
CA MET A 1 -5.55 16.48 4.21
C MET A 1 -5.23 15.09 4.77
N PHE A 2 -5.73 13.98 4.24
CA PHE A 2 -5.18 12.66 4.57
C PHE A 2 -4.60 12.11 3.27
N GLN A 3 -3.29 11.90 3.19
CA GLN A 3 -2.62 11.43 1.98
C GLN A 3 -2.00 10.06 2.22
N LEU A 4 -2.18 9.14 1.27
CA LEU A 4 -1.50 7.84 1.25
C LEU A 4 0.00 8.06 1.00
N ARG A 5 0.84 7.62 1.94
CA ARG A 5 2.30 7.76 1.87
C ARG A 5 2.99 6.44 2.22
N PRO A 6 4.15 6.12 1.62
CA PRO A 6 4.95 4.98 2.07
C PRO A 6 5.23 5.03 3.57
N GLY A 7 5.16 3.88 4.24
CA GLY A 7 5.31 3.71 5.69
C GLY A 7 4.11 4.14 6.54
N SER A 8 3.04 4.67 5.94
CA SER A 8 1.83 5.04 6.69
C SER A 8 0.82 3.89 6.78
N PRO A 9 0.06 3.79 7.87
CA PRO A 9 -1.01 2.81 7.99
C PRO A 9 -2.27 3.27 7.24
N ALA A 10 -2.98 2.31 6.65
CA ALA A 10 -4.25 2.51 6.00
C ALA A 10 -5.21 1.34 6.30
N LEU A 11 -6.51 1.59 6.22
CA LEU A 11 -7.54 0.56 6.23
C LEU A 11 -7.96 0.22 4.80
N ILE A 12 -8.07 -1.06 4.47
CA ILE A 12 -8.68 -1.48 3.21
C ILE A 12 -10.20 -1.35 3.34
N ILE A 13 -10.80 -0.47 2.55
CA ILE A 13 -12.23 -0.15 2.59
C ILE A 13 -13.00 -0.68 1.37
N GLY A 14 -12.31 -1.25 0.39
CA GLY A 14 -12.94 -1.78 -0.82
C GLY A 14 -12.04 -2.70 -1.61
N ALA A 15 -12.61 -3.32 -2.65
CA ALA A 15 -11.86 -4.12 -3.62
C ALA A 15 -12.72 -4.39 -4.87
N GLN A 16 -12.06 -4.53 -6.01
CA GLN A 16 -12.73 -4.91 -7.26
C GLN A 16 -12.89 -6.44 -7.41
N THR A 17 -11.88 -7.20 -6.99
CA THR A 17 -11.83 -8.67 -7.18
C THR A 17 -12.42 -9.41 -5.98
N ALA A 18 -12.90 -10.64 -6.20
CA ALA A 18 -13.41 -11.49 -5.12
C ALA A 18 -12.34 -11.76 -4.05
N ASN A 19 -11.11 -12.11 -4.47
CA ASN A 19 -9.99 -12.34 -3.54
C ASN A 19 -9.66 -11.08 -2.74
N GLY A 20 -9.68 -9.90 -3.38
CA GLY A 20 -9.42 -8.63 -2.69
C GLY A 20 -10.47 -8.29 -1.64
N ARG A 21 -11.75 -8.70 -1.82
CA ARG A 21 -12.80 -8.47 -0.83
C ARG A 21 -12.52 -9.15 0.51
N GLY A 22 -11.75 -10.23 0.53
CA GLY A 22 -11.31 -10.90 1.76
C GLY A 22 -10.37 -10.05 2.63
N ASN A 23 -9.81 -8.96 2.09
CA ASN A 23 -8.93 -8.05 2.83
C ASN A 23 -9.65 -6.79 3.35
N ILE A 24 -10.94 -6.60 3.04
CA ILE A 24 -11.69 -5.42 3.51
C ILE A 24 -11.79 -5.44 5.04
N GLY A 25 -11.60 -4.27 5.66
CA GLY A 25 -11.58 -4.09 7.12
C GLY A 25 -10.22 -4.37 7.77
N LYS A 26 -9.21 -4.79 6.99
CA LYS A 26 -7.88 -5.05 7.52
C LYS A 26 -7.02 -3.78 7.49
N SER A 27 -6.29 -3.54 8.57
CA SER A 27 -5.26 -2.50 8.66
C SER A 27 -3.98 -3.01 8.01
N VAL A 28 -3.34 -2.15 7.21
CA VAL A 28 -2.11 -2.45 6.47
C VAL A 28 -1.14 -1.30 6.54
N GLU A 29 0.14 -1.58 6.31
CA GLU A 29 1.15 -0.57 6.04
C GLU A 29 1.32 -0.39 4.53
N LEU A 30 1.39 0.86 4.08
CA LEU A 30 1.66 1.17 2.68
C LEU A 30 3.15 1.06 2.41
N PHE A 31 3.59 0.05 1.65
CA PHE A 31 5.00 -0.08 1.32
C PHE A 31 5.42 0.87 0.20
N GLY A 32 4.67 0.87 -0.91
CA GLY A 32 5.01 1.71 -2.06
C GLY A 32 3.91 1.70 -3.13
N LEU A 33 3.87 2.77 -3.92
CA LEU A 33 2.95 2.90 -5.05
C LEU A 33 3.63 2.42 -6.33
N CYS A 34 3.27 1.22 -6.78
CA CYS A 34 3.85 0.58 -7.95
C CYS A 34 3.18 1.08 -9.24
N GLN A 35 3.96 1.66 -10.14
CA GLN A 35 3.52 2.15 -11.44
C GLN A 35 3.41 1.00 -12.47
N PRO A 36 2.53 1.09 -13.48
CA PRO A 36 2.53 0.14 -14.60
C PRO A 36 3.92 0.01 -15.25
N GLY A 37 4.40 -1.22 -15.42
CA GLY A 37 5.73 -1.51 -15.98
C GLY A 37 6.91 -1.35 -15.01
N GLU A 38 6.67 -0.89 -13.78
CA GLU A 38 7.71 -0.80 -12.75
C GLU A 38 8.11 -2.20 -12.26
N ARG A 39 9.41 -2.37 -11.99
CA ARG A 39 9.96 -3.54 -11.31
C ARG A 39 10.32 -3.17 -9.88
N PHE A 40 9.88 -3.99 -8.94
CA PHE A 40 10.15 -3.78 -7.52
C PHE A 40 10.41 -5.11 -6.83
N LEU A 41 11.16 -5.05 -5.73
CA LEU A 41 11.35 -6.18 -4.84
C LEU A 41 10.16 -6.24 -3.87
N ASN A 42 9.44 -7.36 -3.84
CA ASN A 42 8.39 -7.55 -2.85
C ASN A 42 9.05 -7.73 -1.45
N PRO A 43 8.71 -6.89 -0.46
CA PRO A 43 9.37 -6.87 0.84
C PRO A 43 9.06 -8.11 1.69
N VAL A 44 8.04 -8.89 1.35
CA VAL A 44 7.61 -10.06 2.13
C VAL A 44 8.28 -11.34 1.65
N ASN A 45 8.36 -11.55 0.34
CA ASN A 45 8.85 -12.81 -0.23
C ASN A 45 10.19 -12.67 -0.99
N GLY A 46 10.72 -11.45 -1.15
CA GLY A 46 11.98 -11.21 -1.85
C GLY A 46 11.92 -11.46 -3.37
N VAL A 47 10.73 -11.63 -3.95
CA VAL A 47 10.57 -11.84 -5.39
C VAL A 47 10.50 -10.51 -6.12
N VAL A 48 11.28 -10.36 -7.19
CA VAL A 48 11.18 -9.22 -8.11
C VAL A 48 9.92 -9.37 -8.94
N THR A 49 9.00 -8.41 -8.79
CA THR A 49 7.73 -8.37 -9.50
C THR A 49 7.73 -7.20 -10.49
N GLU A 50 7.27 -7.44 -11.72
CA GLU A 50 7.00 -6.37 -12.70
C GLU A 50 5.49 -6.11 -12.74
N MET A 51 5.07 -4.87 -12.49
CA MET A 51 3.69 -4.47 -12.71
C MET A 51 3.32 -4.62 -14.19
N PRO A 52 2.14 -5.16 -14.54
CA PRO A 52 1.71 -5.24 -15.94
C PRO A 52 1.76 -3.86 -16.61
N ARG A 53 2.44 -3.76 -17.76
CA ARG A 53 2.58 -2.50 -18.51
C ARG A 53 1.25 -1.93 -19.00
N ASN A 54 0.28 -2.81 -19.22
CA ASN A 54 -1.08 -2.46 -19.63
C ASN A 54 -2.03 -2.24 -18.44
N ALA A 55 -1.53 -2.22 -17.19
CA ALA A 55 -2.35 -1.90 -16.04
C ALA A 55 -2.86 -0.45 -16.16
N ALA A 56 -4.18 -0.27 -16.04
CA ALA A 56 -4.82 1.03 -16.23
C ALA A 56 -4.48 2.07 -15.14
N ARG A 57 -3.94 1.64 -14.00
CA ARG A 57 -3.59 2.51 -12.87
C ARG A 57 -2.51 1.87 -12.00
N ALA A 58 -1.81 2.72 -11.25
CA ALA A 58 -0.87 2.29 -10.22
C ALA A 58 -1.61 1.56 -9.07
N LEU A 59 -0.89 0.66 -8.40
CA LEU A 59 -1.38 -0.08 -7.24
C LEU A 59 -0.45 0.13 -6.06
N TRP A 60 -1.02 0.32 -4.88
CA TRP A 60 -0.27 0.24 -3.64
C TRP A 60 0.08 -1.21 -3.34
N LEU A 61 1.37 -1.50 -3.18
CA LEU A 61 1.82 -2.66 -2.45
C LEU A 61 1.65 -2.36 -0.97
N VAL A 62 0.83 -3.17 -0.31
CA VAL A 62 0.57 -3.07 1.13
C VAL A 62 1.03 -4.33 1.83
N THR A 63 1.45 -4.20 3.09
CA THR A 63 1.89 -5.31 3.94
C THR A 63 1.05 -5.40 5.21
N GLY A 64 0.95 -6.60 5.78
CA GLY A 64 0.15 -6.88 6.98
C GLY A 64 -0.51 -8.25 6.92
N ASP A 65 -1.54 -8.48 7.72
CA ASP A 65 -2.33 -9.72 7.69
C ASP A 65 -3.29 -9.77 6.49
N VAL A 66 -2.76 -9.69 5.27
CA VAL A 66 -3.53 -9.69 4.02
C VAL A 66 -3.12 -10.84 3.12
N THR A 67 -3.98 -11.15 2.17
CA THR A 67 -3.75 -12.20 1.18
C THR A 67 -3.74 -11.60 -0.22
N ALA A 68 -2.69 -11.89 -0.99
CA ALA A 68 -2.54 -11.50 -2.38
C ALA A 68 -3.49 -12.28 -3.29
N PHE A 69 -3.60 -11.86 -4.56
CA PHE A 69 -4.55 -12.45 -5.50
C PHE A 69 -4.25 -13.92 -5.82
N ASP A 70 -2.99 -14.34 -5.68
CA ASP A 70 -2.48 -15.69 -5.89
C ASP A 70 -2.47 -16.55 -4.62
N GLY A 71 -3.03 -16.04 -3.52
CA GLY A 71 -3.12 -16.74 -2.23
C GLY A 71 -1.92 -16.57 -1.32
N GLN A 72 -0.87 -15.85 -1.73
CA GLN A 72 0.25 -15.57 -0.81
C GLN A 72 -0.18 -14.66 0.33
N HIS A 73 0.37 -14.91 1.53
CA HIS A 73 0.06 -14.13 2.73
C HIS A 73 1.11 -13.05 2.99
N GLY A 74 0.73 -11.98 3.68
CA GLY A 74 1.63 -10.94 4.16
C GLY A 74 1.63 -9.66 3.31
N PHE A 75 1.14 -9.72 2.07
CA PHE A 75 1.05 -8.57 1.18
C PHE A 75 -0.17 -8.63 0.26
N ALA A 76 -0.54 -7.48 -0.31
CA ALA A 76 -1.55 -7.40 -1.36
C ALA A 76 -1.30 -6.16 -2.24
N PHE A 77 -1.90 -6.16 -3.43
CA PHE A 77 -1.95 -4.98 -4.30
C PHE A 77 -3.35 -4.35 -4.23
N VAL A 78 -3.41 -3.10 -3.82
CA VAL A 78 -4.67 -2.38 -3.55
C VAL A 78 -4.68 -1.07 -4.30
N ARG A 79 -5.85 -0.66 -4.81
CA ARG A 79 -6.01 0.64 -5.47
C ARG A 79 -6.14 1.73 -4.42
N ALA A 80 -5.67 2.93 -4.74
CA ALA A 80 -5.71 4.07 -3.83
C ALA A 80 -7.14 4.39 -3.35
N GLU A 81 -8.14 4.33 -4.24
CA GLU A 81 -9.54 4.59 -3.89
C GLU A 81 -10.16 3.55 -2.92
N HIS A 82 -9.47 2.44 -2.67
CA HIS A 82 -9.88 1.41 -1.73
C HIS A 82 -9.10 1.44 -0.42
N LEU A 83 -8.32 2.49 -0.19
CA LEU A 83 -7.53 2.69 1.02
C LEU A 83 -8.00 3.95 1.74
N MET A 84 -8.25 3.82 3.03
CA MET A 84 -8.51 4.94 3.94
C MET A 84 -7.26 5.17 4.79
N PRO A 85 -6.55 6.29 4.64
CA PRO A 85 -5.42 6.61 5.52
C PRO A 85 -5.85 6.68 6.98
N LEU A 86 -5.06 6.10 7.88
CA LEU A 86 -5.36 6.08 9.32
C LEU A 86 -4.59 7.13 10.13
N GLN A 87 -3.62 7.80 9.51
CA GLN A 87 -2.86 8.89 10.12
C GLN A 87 -3.11 10.20 9.36
N PRO A 88 -3.25 11.33 10.09
CA PRO A 88 -3.30 12.65 9.44
C PRO A 88 -2.03 12.87 8.63
N ASP A 89 -2.11 13.72 7.60
CA ASP A 89 -0.91 14.27 6.98
C ASP A 89 -0.03 14.84 8.10
N SER A 90 1.10 14.21 8.38
CA SER A 90 2.09 14.77 9.30
C SER A 90 2.36 16.22 8.86
N GLU A 91 2.21 17.14 9.80
CA GLU A 91 2.64 18.54 9.71
C GLU A 91 4.03 18.64 9.03
N PRO A 92 4.36 19.78 8.40
CA PRO A 92 5.54 19.93 7.55
C PRO A 92 6.80 19.32 8.18
N LEU A 93 7.64 18.72 7.35
CA LEU A 93 8.94 18.11 7.71
C LEU A 93 9.84 19.02 8.59
N ASP A 94 9.52 20.32 8.67
CA ASP A 94 10.21 21.38 9.40
C ASP A 94 10.13 21.31 10.95
N VAL A 95 9.31 20.42 11.53
CA VAL A 95 9.20 20.29 13.00
C VAL A 95 10.12 19.20 13.58
N ARG A 96 10.66 18.30 12.74
CA ARG A 96 11.55 17.21 13.22
C ARG A 96 13.00 17.64 13.49
N GLU A 97 13.44 18.80 13.00
CA GLU A 97 14.81 19.31 13.27
C GLU A 97 14.91 20.16 14.54
N ARG A 98 13.80 20.59 15.15
CA ARG A 98 13.81 21.47 16.34
C ARG A 98 13.84 20.77 17.69
N VAL A 99 13.80 19.44 17.73
CA VAL A 99 13.91 18.68 19.00
C VAL A 99 15.38 18.33 19.32
N ILE A 100 16.31 18.76 18.47
CA ILE A 100 17.76 18.62 18.69
C ILE A 100 18.42 20.02 18.65
N SER A 101 17.94 20.96 19.47
CA SER A 101 18.71 22.17 19.83
C SER A 101 18.56 22.48 21.30
#